data_AF-L0PEJ8-F1
#
_entry.id   AF-L0PEJ8-F1
#
_cell.length_a   1.000
_cell.length_b   1.000
_cell.length_c   1.000
_cell.angle_alpha   90.00
_cell.angle_beta   90.00
_cell.angle_gamma   90.00
#
_symmetry.space_group_name_H-M   'P 1'
#
loop_
_entity.id
_entity.type
_entity.pdbx_description
1 polymer ?
#
loop_
_entity_poly.entity_id
_entity_poly.type
_entity_poly.pdbx_seq_one_letter_code
_entity_poly.pdbx_strand_id
1 'polypeptide(L)'
;MIRSRRGVGLGAFENQEKYAEKYEELSQDLIKTHSEDLSMQLSAFKAVLREFSSKYRKDIHSNPSFRCAFSQMCKAIGIDPLASTGSKERTFWSDMLDIRDFYFGLSVQIVELCRYTRQENGGLIEVQQALQYINEMRKDSGGNIVSEEDILQSVKTLDILSSGLKIIQIGKQNMICSLPNELNPDQFTVLNIAQILGHVSLKLLQDNLKWDLCRISNVLEDLLSQSLLWIDKQAEEPEFWLPYTHQNYAVLYVFVLYFPSTDVNLVQRNTPIMIKRRIKAVLYLCIICGFSTVWLTRPSYIKHFPHAFFILGIWPCKGRDVLRSLTLVFCLFLGPFVKRIGLTRRLPRSFSSRISLTHADRNTRRWIRWRNYGPFTEEFVFRSCMIPLLRQMSTSNTIIVASLLFGIAHIHHFYEYSRSYPGYIKTGLLTYLFQFFYTTIFGGFTSYLYLYNQNLWSIVAVHIFCNWIEFPQLYGLVDNSKFKTPLTQPF
;
A
#
# COMPACT_ATOMS: atom_id res chain seq x y z
N MET A 1 58.29 -7.18 57.05
CA MET A 1 57.11 -6.28 56.99
C MET A 1 57.53 -4.87 57.39
N ILE A 2 57.77 -3.98 56.44
CA ILE A 2 58.16 -2.59 56.74
C ILE A 2 56.87 -1.83 57.13
N ARG A 3 56.65 -1.63 58.43
CA ARG A 3 55.59 -0.79 58.98
C ARG A 3 55.94 0.67 58.69
N SER A 4 55.18 1.30 57.81
CA SER A 4 55.17 2.77 57.62
C SER A 4 54.88 3.45 58.96
N ARG A 5 55.84 4.24 59.47
CA ARG A 5 55.62 5.14 60.60
C ARG A 5 54.71 6.27 60.10
N ARG A 6 53.43 6.25 60.49
CA ARG A 6 52.54 7.40 60.33
C ARG A 6 53.10 8.55 61.15
N GLY A 7 53.65 9.57 60.48
CA GLY A 7 54.00 10.83 61.13
C GLY A 7 52.72 11.47 61.65
N VAL A 8 52.59 11.55 62.97
CA VAL A 8 51.49 12.26 63.64
C VAL A 8 52.07 13.53 64.25
N GLY A 9 51.62 14.69 63.75
CA GLY A 9 52.06 16.03 64.17
C GLY A 9 51.69 17.11 63.14
N LEU A 10 51.75 18.40 63.52
CA LEU A 10 51.38 19.56 62.67
C LEU A 10 52.07 19.56 61.29
N GLY A 11 53.32 19.12 61.20
CA GLY A 11 54.04 19.01 59.91
C GLY A 11 53.52 17.90 58.99
N ALA A 12 52.78 16.90 59.50
CA ALA A 12 52.10 15.92 58.67
C ALA A 12 50.85 16.51 58.00
N PHE A 13 50.17 17.46 58.66
CA PHE A 13 49.07 18.23 58.06
C PHE A 13 49.57 19.18 56.98
N GLU A 14 50.65 19.94 57.23
CA GLU A 14 51.26 20.80 56.20
C GLU A 14 51.75 20.00 54.98
N ASN A 15 52.33 18.82 55.21
CA ASN A 15 52.73 17.96 54.10
C ASN A 15 51.52 17.39 53.36
N GLN A 16 50.46 16.99 54.07
CA GLN A 16 49.23 16.51 53.46
C GLN A 16 48.53 17.60 52.63
N GLU A 17 48.52 18.84 53.12
CA GLU A 17 48.01 20.01 52.41
C GLU A 17 48.85 20.32 51.16
N LYS A 18 50.18 20.34 51.28
CA LYS A 18 51.09 20.47 50.13
C LYS A 18 50.95 19.32 49.11
N TYR A 19 50.67 18.11 49.56
CA TYR A 19 50.39 16.99 48.65
C TYR A 19 49.04 17.17 47.97
N ALA A 20 48.00 17.61 48.69
CA ALA A 20 46.69 17.89 48.13
C ALA A 20 46.76 18.97 47.04
N GLU A 21 47.46 20.08 47.30
CA GLU A 21 47.69 21.14 46.31
C GLU A 21 48.42 20.61 45.07
N LYS A 22 49.47 19.79 45.24
CA LYS A 22 50.18 19.17 44.11
C LYS A 22 49.34 18.17 43.32
N TYR A 23 48.46 17.40 43.99
CA TYR A 23 47.54 16.50 43.31
C TYR A 23 46.46 17.28 42.56
N GLU A 24 46.02 18.42 43.09
CA GLU A 24 45.07 19.30 42.41
C GLU A 24 45.70 19.98 41.19
N GLU A 25 46.92 20.48 41.31
CA GLU A 25 47.69 21.05 40.19
C GLU A 25 47.92 20.00 39.09
N LEU A 26 48.39 18.80 39.46
CA LEU A 26 48.55 17.69 38.51
C LEU A 26 47.22 17.27 37.87
N SER A 27 46.13 17.28 38.63
CA SER A 27 44.79 16.95 38.10
C SER A 27 44.33 18.00 37.09
N GLN A 28 44.53 19.30 37.37
CA GLN A 28 44.18 20.37 36.46
C GLN A 28 45.02 20.34 35.18
N ASP A 29 46.32 20.05 35.29
CA ASP A 29 47.22 19.93 34.16
C ASP A 29 46.88 18.72 33.27
N LEU A 30 46.55 17.57 33.89
CA LEU A 30 46.09 16.38 33.17
C LEU A 30 44.76 16.63 32.45
N ILE A 31 43.79 17.29 33.09
CA ILE A 31 42.51 17.65 32.46
C ILE A 31 42.74 18.58 31.28
N LYS A 32 43.63 19.57 31.44
CA LYS A 32 43.96 20.52 30.38
C LYS A 32 44.62 19.81 29.20
N THR A 33 45.63 18.98 29.45
CA THR A 33 46.32 18.19 28.42
C THR A 33 45.34 17.27 27.69
N HIS A 34 44.49 16.56 28.43
CA HIS A 34 43.48 15.69 27.85
C HIS A 34 42.45 16.46 27.02
N SER A 35 42.06 17.66 27.46
CA SER A 35 41.15 18.54 26.71
C SER A 35 41.79 19.05 25.42
N GLU A 36 43.07 19.39 25.44
CA GLU A 36 43.83 19.81 24.26
C GLU A 36 43.99 18.64 23.27
N ASP A 37 44.33 17.45 23.74
CA ASP A 37 44.41 16.23 22.93
C ASP A 37 43.06 15.87 22.29
N LEU A 38 41.97 15.91 23.06
CA LEU A 38 40.62 15.69 22.53
C LEU A 38 40.24 16.72 21.47
N SER A 39 40.57 18.00 21.70
CA SER A 39 40.34 19.07 20.72
C SER A 39 41.11 18.81 19.43
N MET A 40 42.37 18.39 19.53
CA MET A 40 43.20 18.05 18.38
C MET A 40 42.64 16.85 17.61
N GLN A 41 42.26 15.77 18.32
CA GLN A 41 41.64 14.58 17.72
C GLN A 41 40.33 14.92 17.01
N LEU A 42 39.46 15.72 17.63
CA LEU A 42 38.21 16.18 17.02
C LEU A 42 38.46 17.00 15.75
N SER A 43 39.49 17.86 15.75
CA SER A 43 39.86 18.68 14.58
C SER A 43 40.37 17.82 13.41
N ALA A 44 41.21 16.82 13.70
CA ALA A 44 41.72 15.89 12.70
C ALA A 44 40.59 15.02 12.12
N PHE A 45 39.72 14.50 12.99
CA PHE A 45 38.58 13.68 12.57
C PHE A 45 37.59 14.48 11.72
N LYS A 46 37.33 15.74 12.10
CA LYS A 46 36.55 16.69 11.31
C LYS A 46 37.12 16.82 9.90
N ALA A 47 38.43 17.05 9.74
CA ALA A 47 39.06 17.15 8.42
C ALA A 47 38.87 15.88 7.57
N VAL A 48 39.04 14.70 8.17
CA VAL A 48 38.82 13.40 7.50
C VAL A 48 37.36 13.24 7.05
N LEU A 49 36.41 13.62 7.90
CA LEU A 49 34.98 13.53 7.59
C LEU A 49 34.60 14.46 6.43
N ARG A 50 35.21 15.64 6.33
CA ARG A 50 35.03 16.55 5.19
C ARG A 50 35.53 15.94 3.89
N GLU A 51 36.73 15.36 3.91
CA GLU A 51 37.29 14.67 2.74
C GLU A 51 36.41 13.48 2.33
N PHE A 52 35.93 12.70 3.31
CA PHE A 52 35.03 11.58 3.09
C PHE A 52 33.71 12.02 2.44
N SER A 53 33.09 13.08 2.97
CA SER A 53 31.84 13.62 2.43
C SER A 53 31.99 14.08 0.98
N SER A 54 33.10 14.77 0.66
CA SER A 54 33.40 15.22 -0.71
C SER A 54 33.61 14.03 -1.66
N LYS A 55 34.40 13.02 -1.24
CA LYS A 55 34.71 11.85 -2.05
C LYS A 55 33.51 10.97 -2.35
N TYR A 56 32.66 10.72 -1.34
CA TYR A 56 31.50 9.82 -1.44
C TYR A 56 30.17 10.57 -1.62
N ARG A 57 30.22 11.84 -2.03
CA ARG A 57 29.04 12.71 -2.17
C ARG A 57 27.88 12.07 -2.94
N LYS A 58 28.15 11.48 -4.11
CA LYS A 58 27.11 10.84 -4.95
C LYS A 58 26.48 9.62 -4.28
N ASP A 59 27.27 8.89 -3.50
CA ASP A 59 26.83 7.68 -2.81
C ASP A 59 25.97 8.03 -1.60
N ILE A 60 26.30 9.11 -0.89
CA ILE A 60 25.47 9.65 0.21
C ILE A 60 24.10 10.10 -0.31
N HIS A 61 24.03 10.67 -1.51
CA HIS A 61 22.75 11.07 -2.10
C HIS A 61 21.96 9.92 -2.70
N SER A 62 22.60 8.92 -3.30
CA SER A 62 21.91 7.82 -3.99
C SER A 62 21.45 6.71 -3.06
N ASN A 63 22.23 6.38 -2.02
CA ASN A 63 21.97 5.25 -1.14
C ASN A 63 21.43 5.70 0.24
N PRO A 64 20.15 5.41 0.56
CA PRO A 64 19.55 5.82 1.83
C PRO A 64 20.24 5.19 3.05
N SER A 65 20.63 3.91 2.98
CA SER A 65 21.29 3.21 4.09
C SER A 65 22.66 3.80 4.41
N PHE A 66 23.40 4.19 3.37
CA PHE A 66 24.70 4.84 3.52
C PHE A 66 24.55 6.25 4.10
N ARG A 67 23.54 7.01 3.67
CA ARG A 67 23.19 8.31 4.25
C ARG A 67 22.85 8.20 5.73
N CYS A 68 22.06 7.19 6.11
CA CYS A 68 21.69 6.93 7.49
C CYS A 68 22.92 6.65 8.37
N ALA A 69 23.80 5.73 7.94
CA ALA A 69 25.03 5.43 8.66
C ALA A 69 25.95 6.65 8.82
N PHE A 70 26.06 7.46 7.77
CA PHE A 70 26.82 8.70 7.80
C PHE A 70 26.22 9.74 8.77
N SER A 71 24.89 9.88 8.80
CA SER A 71 24.18 10.76 9.73
C SER A 71 24.36 10.31 11.19
N GLN A 72 24.31 9.01 11.45
CA GLN A 72 24.55 8.45 12.78
C GLN A 72 25.98 8.74 13.27
N MET A 73 26.98 8.65 12.39
CA MET A 73 28.36 9.01 12.71
C MET A 73 28.49 10.49 13.06
N CYS A 74 27.84 11.39 12.31
CA CYS A 74 27.83 12.82 12.64
C CYS A 74 27.20 13.08 14.01
N LYS A 75 26.05 12.44 14.28
CA LYS A 75 25.32 12.57 15.54
C LYS A 75 26.11 12.07 16.76
N ALA A 76 26.85 10.96 16.62
CA ALA A 76 27.67 10.41 17.70
C ALA A 76 28.76 11.38 18.18
N ILE A 77 29.20 12.29 17.30
CA ILE A 77 30.24 13.29 17.59
C ILE A 77 29.62 14.60 18.08
N GLY A 78 28.28 14.70 18.12
CA GLY A 78 27.57 15.94 18.42
C GLY A 78 27.64 16.96 17.26
N ILE A 79 27.95 16.50 16.06
CA ILE A 79 27.90 17.30 14.85
C ILE A 79 26.51 17.14 14.25
N ASP A 80 25.73 18.21 14.25
CA ASP A 80 24.49 18.26 13.49
C ASP A 80 24.77 18.73 12.05
N PRO A 81 24.65 17.85 11.04
CA PRO A 81 24.86 18.22 9.64
C PRO A 81 23.84 19.26 9.12
N LEU A 82 22.79 19.54 9.90
CA LEU A 82 21.68 20.42 9.54
C LEU A 82 21.70 21.76 10.29
N ALA A 83 22.51 21.90 11.35
CA ALA A 83 22.54 23.11 12.16
C ALA A 83 22.94 24.36 11.37
N SER A 84 22.24 25.47 11.63
CA SER A 84 22.38 26.72 10.87
C SER A 84 23.77 27.34 10.97
N THR A 85 24.20 27.94 9.87
CA THR A 85 25.45 28.68 9.65
C THR A 85 25.53 30.03 10.42
N GLY A 86 24.81 30.14 11.54
CA GLY A 86 24.66 31.37 12.33
C GLY A 86 25.82 31.68 13.28
N SER A 87 26.71 30.73 13.55
CA SER A 87 27.95 30.97 14.29
C SER A 87 29.09 31.31 13.32
N LYS A 88 30.09 32.08 13.77
CA LYS A 88 31.27 32.55 13.01
C LYS A 88 32.09 31.44 12.30
N GLU A 89 31.74 30.16 12.45
CA GLU A 89 32.38 28.99 11.85
C GLU A 89 31.84 28.65 10.44
N ARG A 90 31.64 29.67 9.61
CA ARG A 90 31.15 29.55 8.21
C ARG A 90 32.00 28.64 7.32
N THR A 91 33.21 28.30 7.72
CA THR A 91 34.23 27.70 6.85
C THR A 91 34.21 26.18 6.81
N PHE A 92 33.63 25.53 7.81
CA PHE A 92 33.82 24.08 7.99
C PHE A 92 32.79 23.22 7.23
N TRP A 93 31.51 23.61 7.22
CA TRP A 93 30.40 22.81 6.65
C TRP A 93 29.78 23.38 5.35
N SER A 94 30.45 24.34 4.69
CA SER A 94 29.97 24.90 3.42
C SER A 94 29.84 23.84 2.31
N ASP A 95 30.72 22.85 2.30
CA ASP A 95 30.69 21.78 1.30
C ASP A 95 29.61 20.72 1.60
N MET A 96 29.01 20.80 2.79
CA MET A 96 27.94 19.93 3.29
C MET A 96 26.54 20.51 3.01
N LEU A 97 26.47 21.69 2.38
CA LEU A 97 25.21 22.39 2.07
C LEU A 97 24.27 21.53 1.21
N ASP A 98 24.79 20.66 0.33
CA ASP A 98 23.95 19.82 -0.53
C ASP A 98 23.11 18.78 0.22
N ILE A 99 23.63 18.22 1.32
CA ILE A 99 22.87 17.28 2.16
C ILE A 99 21.74 18.02 2.87
N ARG A 100 22.01 19.26 3.29
CA ARG A 100 21.02 20.14 3.90
C ARG A 100 19.92 20.53 2.90
N ASP A 101 20.30 20.87 1.67
CA ASP A 101 19.35 21.17 0.60
C ASP A 101 18.46 19.97 0.28
N PHE A 102 19.01 18.75 0.35
CA PHE A 102 18.21 17.54 0.24
C PHE A 102 17.15 17.42 1.36
N TYR A 103 17.54 17.62 2.63
CA TYR A 103 16.62 17.53 3.77
C TYR A 103 15.59 18.67 3.77
N PHE A 104 15.98 19.88 3.37
CA PHE A 104 15.03 20.99 3.20
C PHE A 104 14.06 20.76 2.05
N GLY A 105 14.54 20.27 0.91
CA GLY A 105 13.67 19.89 -0.21
C GLY A 105 12.69 18.78 0.17
N LEU A 106 13.15 17.77 0.92
CA LEU A 106 12.30 16.72 1.47
C LEU A 106 11.28 17.26 2.48
N SER A 107 11.70 18.21 3.32
CA SER A 107 10.82 18.87 4.29
C SER A 107 9.66 19.61 3.61
N VAL A 108 9.93 20.36 2.53
CA VAL A 108 8.88 21.03 1.75
C VAL A 108 7.89 20.03 1.17
N GLN A 109 8.38 18.90 0.63
CA GLN A 109 7.51 17.84 0.12
C GLN A 109 6.63 17.21 1.20
N ILE A 110 7.17 17.00 2.40
CA ILE A 110 6.40 16.48 3.55
C ILE A 110 5.29 17.47 3.94
N VAL A 111 5.60 18.77 3.99
CA VAL A 111 4.60 19.81 4.26
C VAL A 111 3.50 19.80 3.21
N GLU A 112 3.85 19.70 1.93
CA GLU A 112 2.89 19.65 0.83
C GLU A 112 2.00 18.40 0.90
N LEU A 113 2.59 17.22 1.16
CA LEU A 113 1.86 15.97 1.36
C LEU A 113 0.88 16.06 2.54
N CYS A 114 1.32 16.60 3.67
CA CYS A 114 0.46 16.78 4.84
C CYS A 114 -0.70 17.75 4.55
N ARG A 115 -0.46 18.81 3.76
CA ARG A 115 -1.52 19.73 3.33
C ARG A 115 -2.51 19.07 2.38
N TYR A 116 -2.03 18.27 1.43
CA TYR A 116 -2.86 17.57 0.45
C TYR A 116 -3.77 16.53 1.12
N THR A 117 -3.20 15.72 2.01
CA THR A 117 -3.93 14.62 2.66
C THR A 117 -4.80 15.06 3.83
N ARG A 118 -4.66 16.32 4.29
CA ARG A 118 -5.35 16.85 5.48
C ARG A 118 -6.87 16.69 5.45
N GLN A 119 -7.49 16.82 4.28
CA GLN A 119 -8.95 16.67 4.14
C GLN A 119 -9.42 15.22 4.31
N GLU A 120 -8.54 14.25 4.03
CA GLU A 120 -8.86 12.83 4.06
C GLU A 120 -8.54 12.20 5.42
N ASN A 121 -7.43 12.62 6.03
CA ASN A 121 -6.89 12.01 7.25
C ASN A 121 -6.91 12.92 8.50
N GLY A 122 -7.48 14.12 8.39
CA GLY A 122 -7.52 15.10 9.48
C GLY A 122 -6.16 15.63 9.92
N GLY A 123 -5.11 15.41 9.14
CA GLY A 123 -3.76 15.90 9.42
C GLY A 123 -2.87 14.91 10.20
N LEU A 124 -3.29 13.64 10.35
CA LEU A 124 -2.45 12.54 10.84
C LEU A 124 -2.11 11.58 9.69
N ILE A 125 -0.82 11.32 9.47
CA ILE A 125 -0.35 10.35 8.47
C ILE A 125 0.72 9.43 9.05
N GLU A 126 0.64 8.14 8.76
CA GLU A 126 1.68 7.17 9.17
C GLU A 126 2.98 7.44 8.42
N VAL A 127 4.12 7.38 9.10
CA VAL A 127 5.44 7.64 8.47
C VAL A 127 5.70 6.66 7.32
N GLN A 128 5.29 5.40 7.43
CA GLN A 128 5.43 4.41 6.35
C GLN A 128 4.58 4.77 5.12
N GLN A 129 3.36 5.26 5.34
CA GLN A 129 2.48 5.70 4.25
C GLN A 129 3.05 6.97 3.59
N ALA A 130 3.50 7.94 4.39
CA ALA A 130 4.15 9.14 3.88
C ALA A 130 5.40 8.80 3.04
N LEU A 131 6.19 7.80 3.47
CA LEU A 131 7.34 7.30 2.73
C LEU A 131 6.96 6.69 1.38
N GLN A 132 5.86 5.93 1.33
CA GLN A 132 5.36 5.37 0.07
C GLN A 132 4.95 6.48 -0.89
N TYR A 133 4.14 7.44 -0.44
CA TYR A 133 3.70 8.58 -1.25
C TYR A 133 4.89 9.41 -1.78
N ILE A 134 5.85 9.76 -0.93
CA ILE A 134 7.01 10.58 -1.32
C ILE A 134 7.89 9.83 -2.31
N ASN A 135 8.12 8.53 -2.10
CA ASN A 135 8.93 7.74 -3.02
C ASN A 135 8.23 7.54 -4.37
N GLU A 136 6.89 7.45 -4.41
CA GLU A 136 6.13 7.43 -5.66
C GLU A 136 6.24 8.76 -6.41
N MET A 137 6.01 9.89 -5.75
CA MET A 137 6.16 11.22 -6.36
C MET A 137 7.58 11.46 -6.89
N ARG A 138 8.59 10.96 -6.16
CA ARG A 138 10.00 11.08 -6.57
C ARG A 138 10.35 10.15 -7.72
N LYS A 139 9.75 8.97 -7.85
CA LYS A 139 9.97 8.08 -9.01
C LYS A 139 9.59 8.77 -10.32
N ASP A 140 8.46 9.46 -10.34
CA ASP A 140 7.99 10.18 -11.52
C ASP A 140 8.89 11.38 -11.87
N SER A 141 9.47 12.01 -10.84
CA SER A 141 10.37 13.16 -10.98
C SER A 141 11.86 12.79 -11.19
N GLY A 142 12.20 11.49 -11.17
CA GLY A 142 13.58 11.01 -11.23
C GLY A 142 14.43 11.30 -9.97
N GLY A 143 13.78 11.54 -8.83
CA GLY A 143 14.42 11.86 -7.56
C GLY A 143 14.99 10.65 -6.81
N ASN A 144 15.97 10.91 -5.92
CA ASN A 144 16.58 9.87 -5.08
C ASN A 144 15.60 9.29 -4.07
N ILE A 145 15.74 7.98 -3.83
CA ILE A 145 14.95 7.21 -2.85
C ILE A 145 15.19 7.75 -1.44
N VAL A 146 14.13 7.75 -0.63
CA VAL A 146 14.09 8.26 0.74
C VAL A 146 13.82 7.11 1.71
N SER A 147 14.51 7.13 2.86
CA SER A 147 14.30 6.20 3.97
C SER A 147 13.39 6.78 5.06
N GLU A 148 12.92 5.94 5.98
CA GLU A 148 12.09 6.36 7.11
C GLU A 148 12.85 7.36 8.00
N GLU A 149 14.14 7.09 8.26
CA GLU A 149 15.00 7.98 9.05
C GLU A 149 15.15 9.36 8.39
N ASP A 150 15.17 9.43 7.06
CA ASP A 150 15.25 10.70 6.35
C ASP A 150 14.01 11.56 6.57
N ILE A 151 12.82 10.94 6.64
CA ILE A 151 11.56 11.63 6.92
C ILE A 151 11.56 12.11 8.37
N LEU A 152 11.93 11.25 9.31
CA LEU A 152 12.00 11.61 10.74
C LEU A 152 12.96 12.78 10.96
N GLN A 153 14.12 12.76 10.29
CA GLN A 153 15.10 13.83 10.38
C GLN A 153 14.59 15.13 9.72
N SER A 154 13.91 15.03 8.58
CA SER A 154 13.31 16.19 7.90
C SER A 154 12.24 16.85 8.77
N VAL A 155 11.35 16.07 9.37
CA VAL A 155 10.32 16.62 10.27
C VAL A 155 10.94 17.28 11.50
N LYS A 156 12.03 16.72 12.06
CA LYS A 156 12.78 17.39 13.14
C LYS A 156 13.37 18.73 12.70
N THR A 157 13.85 18.86 11.47
CA THR A 157 14.33 20.17 10.97
C THR A 157 13.20 21.21 10.85
N LEU A 158 11.97 20.77 10.61
CA LEU A 158 10.79 21.64 10.51
C LEU A 158 10.28 22.14 11.87
N ASP A 159 10.72 21.53 12.98
CA ASP A 159 10.36 21.94 14.34
C ASP A 159 10.91 23.34 14.67
N ILE A 160 12.09 23.67 14.14
CA ILE A 160 12.73 25.00 14.28
C ILE A 160 11.82 26.11 13.75
N LEU A 161 11.06 25.83 12.68
CA LEU A 161 10.17 26.78 12.05
C LEU A 161 8.81 26.90 12.77
N SER A 162 8.59 26.17 13.87
CA SER A 162 7.28 26.05 14.52
C SER A 162 6.17 25.72 13.50
N SER A 163 6.49 24.91 12.50
CA SER A 163 5.65 24.62 11.33
C SER A 163 4.34 23.89 11.64
N GLY A 164 4.12 23.52 12.91
CA GLY A 164 2.97 22.72 13.36
C GLY A 164 3.09 21.24 13.00
N LEU A 165 4.22 20.80 12.44
CA LEU A 165 4.50 19.40 12.13
C LEU A 165 5.27 18.74 13.27
N LYS A 166 4.64 17.79 13.95
CA LYS A 166 5.24 17.02 15.06
C LYS A 166 5.19 15.53 14.76
N ILE A 167 6.20 14.80 15.21
CA ILE A 167 6.14 13.33 15.22
C ILE A 167 5.48 12.91 16.53
N ILE A 168 4.40 12.16 16.43
CA ILE A 168 3.68 11.60 17.56
C ILE A 168 3.71 10.07 17.41
N GLN A 169 4.01 9.37 18.49
CA GLN A 169 3.93 7.91 18.51
C GLN A 169 2.54 7.51 19.00
N ILE A 170 1.74 6.87 18.14
CA ILE A 170 0.43 6.32 18.51
C ILE A 170 0.60 4.79 18.50
N GLY A 171 0.49 4.17 19.68
CA GLY A 171 0.80 2.76 19.90
C GLY A 171 2.25 2.40 19.52
N LYS A 172 2.39 1.58 18.46
CA LYS A 172 3.69 1.15 17.92
C LYS A 172 4.12 1.90 16.65
N GLN A 173 3.27 2.77 16.11
CA GLN A 173 3.52 3.46 14.84
C GLN A 173 3.92 4.91 15.09
N ASN A 174 4.91 5.36 14.33
CA ASN A 174 5.26 6.78 14.25
C ASN A 174 4.32 7.46 13.25
N MET A 175 3.66 8.52 13.69
CA MET A 175 2.73 9.32 12.91
C MET A 175 3.27 10.74 12.78
N ILE A 176 3.10 11.34 11.60
CA ILE A 176 3.34 12.75 11.37
C ILE A 176 2.02 13.48 11.61
N CYS A 177 2.04 14.42 12.54
CA CYS A 177 0.91 15.24 12.92
C CYS A 177 1.12 16.66 12.40
N SER A 178 0.17 17.16 11.61
CA SER A 178 0.17 18.51 11.02
C SER A 178 -0.88 19.45 11.65
N LEU A 179 -1.40 19.06 12.81
CA LEU A 179 -2.44 19.80 13.52
C LEU A 179 -1.82 20.99 14.29
N PRO A 180 -2.42 22.18 14.18
CA PRO A 180 -1.94 23.37 14.89
C PRO A 180 -2.22 23.31 16.40
N ASN A 181 -3.22 22.54 16.82
CA ASN A 181 -3.56 22.34 18.22
C ASN A 181 -2.96 21.01 18.70
N GLU A 182 -2.33 21.02 19.87
CA GLU A 182 -1.89 19.79 20.51
C GLU A 182 -3.10 18.94 20.88
N LEU A 183 -3.06 17.65 20.51
CA LEU A 183 -4.10 16.70 20.86
C LEU A 183 -4.20 16.60 22.38
N ASN A 184 -5.42 16.70 22.90
CA ASN A 184 -5.69 16.48 24.32
C ASN A 184 -5.30 15.01 24.68
N PRO A 185 -4.72 14.72 25.86
CA PRO A 185 -4.48 13.34 26.32
C PRO A 185 -5.72 12.42 26.17
N ASP A 186 -6.93 12.97 26.32
CA ASP A 186 -8.15 12.20 26.11
C ASP A 186 -8.36 11.79 24.64
N GLN A 187 -8.10 12.72 23.71
CA GLN A 187 -8.16 12.46 22.28
C GLN A 187 -7.10 11.42 21.87
N PHE A 188 -5.89 11.54 22.42
CA PHE A 188 -4.79 10.60 22.17
C PHE A 188 -5.11 9.18 22.65
N THR A 189 -5.70 9.03 23.85
CA THR A 189 -6.11 7.71 24.36
C THR A 189 -7.20 7.07 23.51
N VAL A 190 -8.19 7.84 23.06
CA VAL A 190 -9.24 7.36 22.12
C VAL A 190 -8.63 6.89 20.80
N LEU A 191 -7.71 7.65 20.21
CA LEU A 191 -7.03 7.26 18.96
C LEU A 191 -6.17 5.99 19.11
N ASN A 192 -5.49 5.82 20.25
CA ASN A 192 -4.74 4.58 20.53
C ASN A 192 -5.67 3.36 20.63
N ILE A 193 -6.82 3.50 21.30
CA ILE A 193 -7.80 2.42 21.42
C ILE A 193 -8.36 2.09 20.03
N ALA A 194 -8.69 3.11 19.23
CA ALA A 194 -9.16 2.95 17.85
C ALA A 194 -8.15 2.18 16.99
N GLN A 195 -6.85 2.43 17.16
CA GLN A 195 -5.82 1.72 16.39
C GLN A 195 -5.71 0.24 16.78
N ILE A 196 -5.87 -0.09 18.06
CA ILE A 196 -5.78 -1.47 18.55
C ILE A 196 -7.03 -2.27 18.17
N LEU A 197 -8.21 -1.67 18.30
CA LEU A 197 -9.51 -2.35 18.12
C LEU A 197 -10.12 -2.15 16.73
N GLY A 198 -9.56 -1.23 15.92
CA GLY A 198 -10.05 -0.83 14.60
C GLY A 198 -11.13 0.26 14.65
N HIS A 199 -11.96 0.28 15.69
CA HIS A 199 -13.03 1.25 15.91
C HIS A 199 -13.21 1.55 17.40
N VAL A 200 -14.00 2.59 17.69
CA VAL A 200 -14.35 3.01 19.05
C VAL A 200 -15.85 3.27 19.12
N SER A 201 -16.49 2.92 20.23
CA SER A 201 -17.90 3.26 20.51
C SER A 201 -18.05 3.91 21.88
N LEU A 202 -19.20 4.57 22.10
CA LEU A 202 -19.52 5.26 23.35
C LEU A 202 -19.45 4.31 24.56
N LYS A 203 -20.12 3.15 24.49
CA LYS A 203 -20.09 2.17 25.58
C LYS A 203 -18.73 1.53 25.76
N LEU A 204 -17.99 1.27 24.67
CA LEU A 204 -16.65 0.73 24.77
C LEU A 204 -15.72 1.65 25.57
N LEU A 205 -15.78 2.95 25.31
CA LEU A 205 -15.01 3.92 26.10
C LEU A 205 -15.53 4.02 27.53
N GLN A 206 -16.84 3.98 27.74
CA GLN A 206 -17.42 4.03 29.07
C GLN A 206 -17.02 2.81 29.93
N ASP A 207 -17.09 1.60 29.37
CA ASP A 207 -16.80 0.37 30.10
C ASP A 207 -15.30 0.20 30.39
N ASN A 208 -14.44 0.57 29.43
CA ASN A 208 -12.99 0.40 29.57
C ASN A 208 -12.32 1.55 30.33
N LEU A 209 -12.73 2.80 30.10
CA LEU A 209 -12.10 3.98 30.70
C LEU A 209 -12.87 4.54 31.91
N LYS A 210 -14.11 4.09 32.14
CA LYS A 210 -15.00 4.59 33.19
C LYS A 210 -15.20 6.11 33.15
N TRP A 211 -15.22 6.67 31.94
CA TRP A 211 -15.45 8.10 31.73
C TRP A 211 -16.94 8.43 31.68
N ASP A 212 -17.28 9.66 32.07
CA ASP A 212 -18.64 10.18 31.94
C ASP A 212 -19.06 10.32 30.48
N LEU A 213 -20.33 10.05 30.19
CA LEU A 213 -20.87 10.10 28.82
C LEU A 213 -20.67 11.47 28.15
N CYS A 214 -20.82 12.56 28.90
CA CYS A 214 -20.62 13.92 28.39
C CYS A 214 -19.15 14.19 27.99
N ARG A 215 -18.20 13.64 28.76
CA ARG A 215 -16.77 13.74 28.44
C ARG A 215 -16.45 12.98 27.16
N ILE A 216 -16.97 11.76 27.04
CA ILE A 216 -16.76 10.91 25.86
C ILE A 216 -17.38 11.57 24.63
N SER A 217 -18.62 12.06 24.71
CA SER A 217 -19.29 12.71 23.58
C SER A 217 -18.52 13.92 23.10
N ASN A 218 -18.05 14.79 24.00
CA ASN A 218 -17.27 15.97 23.63
C ASN A 218 -15.95 15.60 22.95
N VAL A 219 -15.23 14.59 23.46
CA VAL A 219 -13.97 14.13 22.85
C VAL A 219 -14.20 13.54 21.46
N LEU A 220 -15.27 12.75 21.27
CA LEU A 220 -15.60 12.17 19.97
C LEU A 220 -16.10 13.23 18.98
N GLU A 221 -16.93 14.18 19.41
CA GLU A 221 -17.37 15.31 18.58
C GLU A 221 -16.20 16.20 18.17
N ASP A 222 -15.26 16.48 19.08
CA ASP A 222 -14.04 17.21 18.76
C ASP A 222 -13.20 16.47 17.72
N LEU A 223 -12.99 15.15 17.88
CA LEU A 223 -12.22 14.33 16.92
C LEU A 223 -12.91 14.22 15.55
N LEU A 224 -14.24 14.15 15.52
CA LEU A 224 -15.02 14.21 14.28
C LEU A 224 -14.91 15.58 13.61
N SER A 225 -14.98 16.67 14.37
CA SER A 225 -14.85 18.03 13.85
C SER A 225 -13.48 18.27 13.19
N GLN A 226 -12.46 17.58 13.69
CA GLN A 226 -11.10 17.61 13.16
C GLN A 226 -10.85 16.58 12.04
N SER A 227 -11.88 15.83 11.61
CA SER A 227 -11.79 14.77 10.59
C SER A 227 -10.77 13.65 10.90
N LEU A 228 -10.46 13.44 12.19
CA LEU A 228 -9.56 12.37 12.65
C LEU A 228 -10.26 11.03 12.82
N LEU A 229 -11.57 11.08 13.06
CA LEU A 229 -12.44 9.92 13.11
C LEU A 229 -13.53 10.05 12.06
N TRP A 230 -13.98 8.90 11.56
CA TRP A 230 -15.13 8.77 10.70
C TRP A 230 -16.25 8.14 11.50
N ILE A 231 -17.44 8.72 11.44
CA ILE A 231 -18.61 8.15 12.13
C ILE A 231 -19.36 7.19 11.21
N ASP A 232 -19.54 5.96 11.69
CA ASP A 232 -20.46 5.00 11.14
C ASP A 232 -21.73 4.92 12.00
N LYS A 233 -22.84 5.40 11.45
CA LYS A 233 -24.17 5.34 12.10
C LYS A 233 -24.95 4.07 11.75
N GLN A 234 -24.35 3.14 11.02
CA GLN A 234 -25.02 1.92 10.55
C GLN A 234 -24.98 0.77 11.58
N ALA A 235 -24.13 0.90 12.60
CA ALA A 235 -24.02 -0.02 13.74
C ALA A 235 -25.09 0.23 14.82
N GLU A 236 -25.14 -0.64 15.84
CA GLU A 236 -26.18 -0.60 16.91
C GLU A 236 -25.98 0.63 17.78
N GLU A 237 -24.71 0.98 17.94
CA GLU A 237 -24.22 2.24 18.46
C GLU A 237 -23.38 2.91 17.39
N PRO A 238 -23.33 4.24 17.37
CA PRO A 238 -22.42 4.95 16.47
C PRO A 238 -20.98 4.49 16.75
N GLU A 239 -20.35 3.92 15.73
CA GLU A 239 -18.95 3.50 15.77
C GLU A 239 -18.07 4.56 15.10
N PHE A 240 -16.89 4.76 15.64
CA PHE A 240 -15.95 5.78 15.22
C PHE A 240 -14.67 5.09 14.73
N TRP A 241 -14.34 5.29 13.46
CA TRP A 241 -13.30 4.57 12.74
C TRP A 241 -12.13 5.49 12.36
N LEU A 242 -10.94 4.91 12.21
CA LEU A 242 -9.78 5.60 11.65
C LEU A 242 -9.79 5.50 10.11
N PRO A 243 -9.40 6.54 9.37
CA PRO A 243 -9.50 6.56 7.89
C PRO A 243 -8.70 5.47 7.14
N TYR A 244 -7.63 4.93 7.74
CA TYR A 244 -6.63 4.10 7.03
C TYR A 244 -6.85 2.58 7.12
N THR A 245 -7.87 2.08 7.82
CA THR A 245 -8.00 0.65 8.16
C THR A 245 -8.66 -0.25 7.10
N HIS A 246 -9.10 0.25 5.93
CA HIS A 246 -10.06 -0.50 5.07
C HIS A 246 -9.55 -1.06 3.70
N GLN A 247 -8.24 -1.08 3.38
CA GLN A 247 -7.77 -1.34 1.99
C GLN A 247 -7.28 -2.79 1.61
N ASN A 248 -7.56 -3.85 2.37
CA ASN A 248 -6.80 -5.12 2.25
C ASN A 248 -7.35 -6.24 1.31
N TYR A 249 -8.52 -6.13 0.69
CA TYR A 249 -9.15 -7.28 -0.02
C TYR A 249 -8.55 -7.64 -1.39
N ALA A 250 -8.14 -6.66 -2.19
CA ALA A 250 -7.58 -6.92 -3.52
C ALA A 250 -6.22 -7.63 -3.46
N VAL A 251 -5.38 -7.26 -2.47
CA VAL A 251 -4.07 -7.88 -2.24
C VAL A 251 -4.24 -9.33 -1.78
N LEU A 252 -5.19 -9.61 -0.87
CA LEU A 252 -5.53 -10.97 -0.42
C LEU A 252 -6.01 -11.86 -1.58
N TYR A 253 -6.80 -11.33 -2.52
CA TYR A 253 -7.30 -12.10 -3.65
C TYR A 253 -6.20 -12.58 -4.60
N VAL A 254 -5.30 -11.66 -4.97
CA VAL A 254 -4.15 -11.96 -5.85
C VAL A 254 -3.18 -12.90 -5.13
N PHE A 255 -2.92 -12.69 -3.84
CA PHE A 255 -2.03 -13.57 -3.07
C PHE A 255 -2.53 -15.02 -3.04
N VAL A 256 -3.81 -15.27 -2.77
CA VAL A 256 -4.32 -16.65 -2.63
C VAL A 256 -4.44 -17.40 -3.97
N LEU A 257 -4.71 -16.70 -5.08
CA LEU A 257 -4.68 -17.30 -6.42
C LEU A 257 -3.28 -17.79 -6.82
N TYR A 258 -2.22 -17.09 -6.38
CA TYR A 258 -0.85 -17.29 -6.88
C TYR A 258 0.14 -17.86 -5.86
N PHE A 259 -0.16 -17.84 -4.56
CA PHE A 259 0.66 -18.47 -3.51
C PHE A 259 0.97 -19.96 -3.75
N PRO A 260 0.05 -20.79 -4.30
CA PRO A 260 0.36 -22.19 -4.59
C PRO A 260 1.17 -22.40 -5.88
N SER A 261 1.67 -21.34 -6.52
CA SER A 261 2.28 -21.38 -7.87
C SER A 261 3.76 -20.99 -7.90
N THR A 262 4.39 -20.85 -6.74
CA THR A 262 5.84 -20.62 -6.60
C THR A 262 6.68 -21.89 -6.82
N ASP A 263 6.05 -23.07 -6.95
CA ASP A 263 6.73 -24.33 -7.29
C ASP A 263 7.09 -24.42 -8.79
N VAL A 264 8.29 -23.94 -9.09
CA VAL A 264 9.37 -24.40 -10.02
C VAL A 264 9.04 -24.94 -11.44
N ASN A 265 7.85 -25.39 -11.81
CA ASN A 265 7.59 -25.95 -13.15
C ASN A 265 6.25 -25.51 -13.77
N LEU A 266 6.29 -24.55 -14.70
CA LEU A 266 5.13 -24.12 -15.51
C LEU A 266 4.47 -25.29 -16.29
N VAL A 267 5.23 -26.34 -16.61
CA VAL A 267 4.74 -27.56 -17.30
C VAL A 267 3.84 -28.42 -16.40
N GLN A 268 4.05 -28.41 -15.08
CA GLN A 268 3.21 -29.15 -14.11
C GLN A 268 1.93 -28.40 -13.72
N ARG A 269 1.82 -27.11 -14.08
CA ARG A 269 0.67 -26.23 -13.77
C ARG A 269 -0.67 -26.73 -14.32
N ASN A 270 -0.66 -27.31 -15.52
CA ASN A 270 -1.87 -27.81 -16.19
C ASN A 270 -2.26 -29.23 -15.75
N THR A 271 -1.61 -29.76 -14.71
CA THR A 271 -2.02 -31.05 -14.15
C THR A 271 -3.40 -30.94 -13.48
N PRO A 272 -4.27 -31.94 -13.64
CA PRO A 272 -5.62 -31.92 -13.09
C PRO A 272 -5.62 -31.81 -11.55
N ILE A 273 -4.51 -32.16 -10.89
CA ILE A 273 -4.33 -32.06 -9.43
C ILE A 273 -4.12 -30.60 -9.01
N MET A 274 -3.23 -29.86 -9.68
CA MET A 274 -2.99 -28.44 -9.37
C MET A 274 -4.21 -27.57 -9.67
N ILE A 275 -4.93 -27.84 -10.76
CA ILE A 275 -6.19 -27.15 -11.09
C ILE A 275 -7.24 -27.36 -9.99
N LYS A 276 -7.43 -28.61 -9.52
CA LYS A 276 -8.35 -28.92 -8.41
C LYS A 276 -7.94 -28.21 -7.12
N ARG A 277 -6.65 -28.16 -6.79
CA ARG A 277 -6.13 -27.50 -5.58
C ARG A 277 -6.37 -25.99 -5.62
N ARG A 278 -6.12 -25.34 -6.75
CA ARG A 278 -6.37 -23.90 -6.94
C ARG A 278 -7.86 -23.58 -6.82
N ILE A 279 -8.72 -24.39 -7.43
CA ILE A 279 -10.16 -24.16 -7.34
C ILE A 279 -10.67 -24.33 -5.92
N LYS A 280 -10.18 -25.34 -5.18
CA LYS A 280 -10.48 -25.43 -3.73
C LYS A 280 -10.01 -24.20 -2.98
N ALA A 281 -8.79 -23.74 -3.20
CA ALA A 281 -8.24 -22.55 -2.55
C ALA A 281 -9.06 -21.27 -2.86
N VAL A 282 -9.43 -21.06 -4.13
CA VAL A 282 -10.26 -19.93 -4.55
C VAL A 282 -11.68 -20.02 -3.99
N LEU A 283 -12.25 -21.23 -3.89
CA LEU A 283 -13.55 -21.41 -3.24
C LEU A 283 -13.49 -21.11 -1.74
N TYR A 284 -12.47 -21.57 -1.02
CA TYR A 284 -12.28 -21.22 0.39
C TYR A 284 -12.09 -19.72 0.58
N LEU A 285 -11.33 -19.08 -0.31
CA LEU A 285 -11.18 -17.63 -0.33
C LEU A 285 -12.50 -16.91 -0.56
N CYS A 286 -13.30 -17.34 -1.54
CA CYS A 286 -14.62 -16.76 -1.78
C CYS A 286 -15.51 -16.91 -0.53
N ILE A 287 -15.47 -18.05 0.15
CA ILE A 287 -16.22 -18.23 1.40
C ILE A 287 -15.72 -17.25 2.47
N ILE A 288 -14.41 -17.14 2.70
CA ILE A 288 -13.81 -16.24 3.70
C ILE A 288 -14.12 -14.76 3.36
N CYS A 289 -13.92 -14.34 2.11
CA CYS A 289 -14.23 -12.99 1.65
C CYS A 289 -15.72 -12.69 1.75
N GLY A 290 -16.59 -13.63 1.37
CA GLY A 290 -18.04 -13.46 1.49
C GLY A 290 -18.48 -13.35 2.95
N PHE A 291 -17.99 -14.22 3.82
CA PHE A 291 -18.32 -14.20 5.25
C PHE A 291 -17.80 -12.94 5.93
N SER A 292 -16.55 -12.55 5.67
CA SER A 292 -15.97 -11.32 6.21
C SER A 292 -16.68 -10.07 5.69
N THR A 293 -17.03 -10.01 4.40
CA THR A 293 -17.82 -8.89 3.86
C THR A 293 -19.16 -8.81 4.56
N VAL A 294 -19.92 -9.91 4.63
CA VAL A 294 -21.23 -9.93 5.31
C VAL A 294 -21.10 -9.59 6.79
N TRP A 295 -20.03 -10.01 7.46
CA TRP A 295 -19.77 -9.69 8.85
C TRP A 295 -19.45 -8.21 9.05
N LEU A 296 -18.60 -7.63 8.22
CA LEU A 296 -18.21 -6.21 8.26
C LEU A 296 -19.32 -5.26 7.81
N THR A 297 -20.21 -5.70 6.92
CA THR A 297 -21.30 -4.87 6.35
C THR A 297 -22.65 -5.17 6.99
N ARG A 298 -22.66 -5.89 8.12
CA ARG A 298 -23.89 -6.28 8.82
C ARG A 298 -24.56 -5.05 9.46
N PRO A 299 -25.81 -4.70 9.10
CA PRO A 299 -26.56 -3.70 9.86
C PRO A 299 -27.11 -4.29 11.16
N SER A 300 -27.17 -3.48 12.20
CA SER A 300 -27.46 -3.93 13.57
C SER A 300 -28.92 -4.27 13.88
N TYR A 301 -29.87 -4.04 12.98
CA TYR A 301 -31.29 -4.42 13.19
C TYR A 301 -31.70 -5.67 12.36
N ILE A 302 -31.68 -6.83 13.03
CA ILE A 302 -32.39 -8.12 12.84
C ILE A 302 -33.01 -8.48 11.44
N LYS A 303 -32.46 -9.51 10.77
CA LYS A 303 -33.01 -10.89 10.56
C LYS A 303 -32.02 -11.67 9.68
N HIS A 304 -31.46 -12.75 10.22
CA HIS A 304 -30.57 -13.65 9.48
C HIS A 304 -31.38 -14.33 8.37
N PHE A 305 -31.03 -14.01 7.12
CA PHE A 305 -31.65 -14.44 5.85
C PHE A 305 -32.92 -13.63 5.47
N PRO A 306 -32.96 -12.92 4.32
CA PRO A 306 -32.08 -12.96 3.14
C PRO A 306 -31.08 -11.78 3.03
N HIS A 307 -30.84 -11.01 4.10
CA HIS A 307 -30.08 -9.76 4.02
C HIS A 307 -28.61 -9.93 3.59
N ALA A 308 -27.93 -10.99 4.05
CA ALA A 308 -26.57 -11.32 3.62
C ALA A 308 -26.47 -11.57 2.11
N PHE A 309 -27.45 -12.28 1.54
CA PHE A 309 -27.50 -12.56 0.11
C PHE A 309 -27.85 -11.33 -0.71
N PHE A 310 -28.54 -10.35 -0.09
CA PHE A 310 -28.83 -9.06 -0.70
C PHE A 310 -27.58 -8.18 -0.79
N ILE A 311 -26.80 -8.07 0.29
CA ILE A 311 -25.53 -7.33 0.29
C ILE A 311 -24.57 -7.87 -0.76
N LEU A 312 -24.46 -9.20 -0.86
CA LEU A 312 -23.63 -9.86 -1.88
C LEU A 312 -24.24 -9.80 -3.29
N GLY A 313 -25.47 -9.29 -3.47
CA GLY A 313 -26.15 -9.23 -4.77
C GLY A 313 -26.49 -10.61 -5.35
N ILE A 314 -26.53 -11.66 -4.52
CA ILE A 314 -26.92 -13.02 -4.91
C ILE A 314 -28.46 -13.13 -5.01
N TRP A 315 -29.18 -12.36 -4.18
CA TRP A 315 -30.64 -12.36 -4.08
C TRP A 315 -31.19 -10.93 -3.88
N PRO A 316 -32.27 -10.49 -4.54
CA PRO A 316 -33.17 -11.25 -5.42
C PRO A 316 -32.63 -11.43 -6.84
N CYS A 317 -32.78 -12.63 -7.39
CA CYS A 317 -32.40 -12.91 -8.77
C CYS A 317 -33.52 -12.46 -9.74
N LYS A 318 -33.49 -11.19 -10.12
CA LYS A 318 -34.41 -10.65 -11.15
C LYS A 318 -33.88 -11.00 -12.53
N GLY A 319 -34.45 -12.02 -13.17
CA GLY A 319 -34.04 -12.47 -14.51
C GLY A 319 -34.15 -11.38 -15.59
N ARG A 320 -35.03 -10.37 -15.40
CA ARG A 320 -35.15 -9.21 -16.29
C ARG A 320 -33.86 -8.39 -16.38
N ASP A 321 -33.13 -8.26 -15.28
CA ASP A 321 -31.90 -7.46 -15.23
C ASP A 321 -30.75 -8.18 -15.93
N VAL A 322 -30.71 -9.52 -15.80
CA VAL A 322 -29.82 -10.39 -16.57
C VAL A 322 -30.08 -10.24 -18.06
N LEU A 323 -31.35 -10.31 -18.49
CA LEU A 323 -31.71 -10.16 -19.90
C LEU A 323 -31.33 -8.77 -20.44
N ARG A 324 -31.65 -7.68 -19.72
CA ARG A 324 -31.29 -6.31 -20.12
C ARG A 324 -29.79 -6.12 -20.30
N SER A 325 -29.00 -6.58 -19.33
CA SER A 325 -27.54 -6.45 -19.37
C SER A 325 -26.95 -7.27 -20.51
N LEU A 326 -27.45 -8.48 -20.75
CA LEU A 326 -27.04 -9.30 -21.89
C LEU A 326 -27.45 -8.68 -23.22
N THR A 327 -28.65 -8.11 -23.34
CA THR A 327 -29.09 -7.42 -24.57
C THR A 327 -28.19 -6.22 -24.87
N LEU A 328 -27.84 -5.41 -23.87
CA LEU A 328 -26.92 -4.28 -24.04
C LEU A 328 -25.56 -4.72 -24.61
N VAL A 329 -24.97 -5.74 -24.00
CA VAL A 329 -23.67 -6.27 -24.44
C VAL A 329 -23.79 -6.96 -25.80
N PHE A 330 -24.88 -7.67 -26.05
CA PHE A 330 -25.16 -8.27 -27.35
C PHE A 330 -25.24 -7.23 -28.47
N CYS A 331 -25.90 -6.09 -28.24
CA CYS A 331 -25.92 -4.98 -29.20
C CYS A 331 -24.51 -4.44 -29.47
N LEU A 332 -23.70 -4.30 -28.43
CA LEU A 332 -22.31 -3.82 -28.54
C LEU A 332 -21.42 -4.79 -29.33
N PHE A 333 -21.63 -6.10 -29.17
CA PHE A 333 -20.88 -7.15 -29.86
C PHE A 333 -21.61 -7.74 -31.09
N LEU A 334 -22.62 -7.05 -31.64
CA LEU A 334 -23.41 -7.55 -32.77
C LEU A 334 -22.56 -7.86 -34.00
N GLY A 335 -21.59 -6.99 -34.32
CA GLY A 335 -20.64 -7.19 -35.43
C GLY A 335 -19.80 -8.47 -35.29
N PRO A 336 -19.02 -8.63 -34.21
CA PRO A 336 -18.26 -9.86 -33.91
C PRO A 336 -19.13 -11.12 -33.85
N PHE A 337 -20.33 -11.02 -33.28
CA PHE A 337 -21.29 -12.11 -33.20
C PHE A 337 -21.75 -12.58 -34.59
N VAL A 338 -22.16 -11.64 -35.45
CA VAL A 338 -22.56 -11.93 -36.84
C VAL A 338 -21.39 -12.48 -37.64
N LYS A 339 -20.17 -11.95 -37.48
CA LYS A 339 -18.97 -12.49 -38.12
C LYS A 339 -18.76 -13.96 -37.74
N ARG A 340 -18.84 -14.30 -36.46
CA ARG A 340 -18.58 -15.67 -35.98
C ARG A 340 -19.63 -16.67 -36.47
N ILE A 341 -20.91 -16.32 -36.43
CA ILE A 341 -22.01 -17.18 -36.92
C ILE A 341 -22.01 -17.25 -38.45
N GLY A 342 -21.75 -16.14 -39.13
CA GLY A 342 -21.71 -16.04 -40.59
C GLY A 342 -20.56 -16.84 -41.22
N LEU A 343 -19.37 -16.83 -40.61
CA LEU A 343 -18.24 -17.68 -41.03
C LEU A 343 -18.51 -19.18 -40.81
N THR A 344 -19.22 -19.54 -39.75
CA THR A 344 -19.61 -20.95 -39.49
C THR A 344 -20.54 -21.49 -40.59
N ARG A 345 -21.31 -20.62 -41.26
CA ARG A 345 -22.19 -21.00 -42.41
C ARG A 345 -21.46 -21.12 -43.75
N ARG A 346 -20.23 -20.63 -43.90
CA ARG A 346 -19.46 -20.67 -45.17
C ARG A 346 -18.53 -21.90 -45.31
N LEU A 347 -18.47 -22.78 -44.32
CA LEU A 347 -17.75 -24.05 -44.46
C LEU A 347 -18.60 -25.06 -45.25
N PRO A 348 -18.05 -25.70 -46.31
CA PRO A 348 -18.80 -26.66 -47.13
C PRO A 348 -19.26 -27.86 -46.30
N ARG A 349 -20.50 -28.30 -46.56
CA ARG A 349 -21.23 -29.39 -45.87
C ARG A 349 -20.50 -30.75 -45.82
N SER A 350 -19.38 -30.92 -46.52
CA SER A 350 -18.55 -32.13 -46.47
C SER A 350 -17.82 -32.33 -45.13
N PHE A 351 -17.73 -31.31 -44.27
CA PHE A 351 -17.17 -31.45 -42.91
C PHE A 351 -18.26 -31.59 -41.82
N SER A 352 -19.54 -31.65 -42.23
CA SER A 352 -20.69 -31.72 -41.32
C SER A 352 -21.04 -33.15 -40.88
N SER A 353 -20.41 -34.19 -41.43
CA SER A 353 -20.68 -35.60 -41.10
C SER A 353 -19.91 -36.13 -39.89
N ARG A 354 -19.28 -35.25 -39.08
CA ARG A 354 -18.67 -35.63 -37.79
C ARG A 354 -19.20 -34.89 -36.57
N ILE A 355 -20.34 -34.22 -36.69
CA ILE A 355 -21.14 -33.83 -35.52
C ILE A 355 -22.08 -35.00 -35.21
N SER A 356 -21.48 -36.13 -34.84
CA SER A 356 -22.21 -37.25 -34.26
C SER A 356 -22.58 -36.86 -32.83
N LEU A 357 -23.86 -36.58 -32.64
CA LEU A 357 -24.56 -36.28 -31.40
C LEU A 357 -24.55 -37.43 -30.37
N THR A 358 -23.66 -38.42 -30.47
CA THR A 358 -23.59 -39.58 -29.56
C THR A 358 -22.25 -39.76 -28.82
N HIS A 359 -21.26 -38.89 -29.05
CA HIS A 359 -20.04 -38.82 -28.22
C HIS A 359 -19.75 -37.37 -27.79
N ALA A 360 -20.71 -36.72 -27.11
CA ALA A 360 -20.44 -35.51 -26.34
C ALA A 360 -19.49 -35.88 -25.18
N ASP A 361 -18.20 -35.82 -25.50
CA ASP A 361 -17.08 -36.26 -24.67
C ASP A 361 -17.18 -35.67 -23.26
N ARG A 362 -16.99 -36.53 -22.25
CA ARG A 362 -16.96 -36.14 -20.83
C ARG A 362 -15.91 -35.05 -20.59
N ASN A 363 -14.89 -34.96 -21.44
CA ASN A 363 -13.89 -33.90 -21.41
C ASN A 363 -14.42 -32.54 -21.87
N THR A 364 -15.33 -32.46 -22.85
CA THR A 364 -15.91 -31.17 -23.31
C THR A 364 -16.88 -30.61 -22.27
N ARG A 365 -17.68 -31.47 -21.62
CA ARG A 365 -18.53 -31.07 -20.48
C ARG A 365 -17.70 -30.66 -19.24
N ARG A 366 -16.53 -31.29 -19.02
CA ARG A 366 -15.58 -30.87 -18.00
C ARG A 366 -15.00 -29.50 -18.34
N TRP A 367 -14.51 -29.29 -19.57
CA TRP A 367 -13.96 -28.02 -20.04
C TRP A 367 -14.93 -26.84 -19.98
N ILE A 368 -16.19 -27.04 -20.40
CA ILE A 368 -17.25 -26.02 -20.30
C ILE A 368 -17.58 -25.70 -18.82
N ARG A 369 -17.55 -26.70 -17.94
CA ARG A 369 -17.69 -26.48 -16.49
C ARG A 369 -16.54 -25.65 -15.93
N TRP A 370 -15.28 -25.97 -16.26
CA TRP A 370 -14.10 -25.27 -15.75
C TRP A 370 -14.02 -23.80 -16.23
N ARG A 371 -14.45 -23.52 -17.46
CA ARG A 371 -14.45 -22.16 -18.05
C ARG A 371 -15.44 -21.20 -17.38
N ASN A 372 -16.50 -21.71 -16.75
CA ASN A 372 -17.52 -20.88 -16.09
C ASN A 372 -17.20 -20.54 -14.62
N TYR A 373 -16.21 -21.21 -13.99
CA TYR A 373 -15.86 -20.96 -12.59
C TYR A 373 -15.00 -19.71 -12.39
N GLY A 374 -14.07 -19.41 -13.32
CA GLY A 374 -13.22 -18.22 -13.25
C GLY A 374 -14.02 -16.92 -13.17
N PRO A 375 -14.89 -16.64 -14.17
CA PRO A 375 -15.73 -15.44 -14.19
C PRO A 375 -16.60 -15.30 -12.94
N PHE A 376 -17.16 -16.41 -12.44
CA PHE A 376 -17.94 -16.39 -11.21
C PHE A 376 -17.08 -15.93 -10.01
N THR A 377 -15.91 -16.54 -9.81
CA THR A 377 -15.06 -16.24 -8.65
C THR A 377 -14.47 -14.82 -8.71
N GLU A 378 -14.17 -14.32 -9.90
CA GLU A 378 -13.67 -12.97 -10.11
C GLU A 378 -14.76 -11.93 -9.80
N GLU A 379 -15.95 -12.07 -10.40
CA GLU A 379 -17.05 -11.14 -10.15
C GLU A 379 -17.57 -11.24 -8.72
N PHE A 380 -17.55 -12.43 -8.12
CA PHE A 380 -17.92 -12.60 -6.71
C PHE A 380 -17.00 -11.79 -5.80
N VAL A 381 -15.67 -11.92 -5.93
CA VAL A 381 -14.77 -11.17 -5.04
C VAL A 381 -14.74 -9.68 -5.37
N PHE A 382 -14.62 -9.31 -6.63
CA PHE A 382 -14.47 -7.91 -7.01
C PHE A 382 -15.77 -7.11 -6.98
N ARG A 383 -16.95 -7.75 -7.10
CA ARG A 383 -18.25 -7.06 -7.06
C ARG A 383 -19.03 -7.37 -5.81
N SER A 384 -19.16 -8.64 -5.44
CA SER A 384 -19.99 -9.02 -4.29
C SER A 384 -19.30 -8.79 -2.95
N CYS A 385 -17.97 -8.90 -2.88
CA CYS A 385 -17.23 -8.67 -1.65
C CYS A 385 -16.65 -7.24 -1.57
N MET A 386 -15.95 -6.80 -2.62
CA MET A 386 -15.19 -5.55 -2.57
C MET A 386 -16.05 -4.29 -2.73
N ILE A 387 -17.05 -4.27 -3.63
CA ILE A 387 -17.86 -3.06 -3.85
C ILE A 387 -18.67 -2.66 -2.61
N PRO A 388 -19.32 -3.56 -1.85
CA PRO A 388 -20.01 -3.19 -0.62
C PRO A 388 -19.12 -2.46 0.40
N LEU A 389 -17.85 -2.86 0.49
CA LEU A 389 -16.86 -2.22 1.37
C LEU A 389 -16.41 -0.86 0.84
N LEU A 390 -16.23 -0.74 -0.47
CA LEU A 390 -15.88 0.52 -1.14
C LEU A 390 -17.06 1.49 -1.27
N ARG A 391 -18.27 1.10 -0.87
CA ARG A 391 -19.49 1.93 -0.97
C ARG A 391 -19.52 3.08 0.03
N GLN A 392 -18.54 3.14 0.94
CA GLN A 392 -18.27 4.29 1.79
C GLN A 392 -17.71 5.49 1.00
N MET A 393 -17.20 5.27 -0.21
CA MET A 393 -16.75 6.31 -1.15
C MET A 393 -17.87 6.75 -2.10
N SER A 394 -17.65 7.85 -2.85
CA SER A 394 -18.55 8.26 -3.93
C SER A 394 -18.65 7.15 -4.99
N THR A 395 -19.83 7.02 -5.62
CA THR A 395 -20.10 5.95 -6.61
C THR A 395 -19.07 5.93 -7.75
N SER A 396 -18.61 7.11 -8.18
CA SER A 396 -17.60 7.25 -9.22
C SER A 396 -16.24 6.70 -8.76
N ASN A 397 -15.83 7.04 -7.54
CA ASN A 397 -14.56 6.56 -6.97
C ASN A 397 -14.60 5.05 -6.71
N THR A 398 -15.72 4.52 -6.22
CA THR A 398 -15.94 3.08 -6.07
C THR A 398 -15.75 2.35 -7.39
N ILE A 399 -16.33 2.86 -8.49
CA ILE A 399 -16.18 2.27 -9.83
C ILE A 399 -14.71 2.34 -10.27
N ILE A 400 -14.06 3.50 -10.17
CA ILE A 400 -12.67 3.68 -10.62
C ILE A 400 -11.73 2.73 -9.86
N VAL A 401 -11.77 2.74 -8.53
CA VAL A 401 -10.91 1.91 -7.68
C VAL A 401 -11.17 0.42 -7.91
N ALA A 402 -12.44 0.00 -7.95
CA ALA A 402 -12.78 -1.41 -8.17
C ALA A 402 -12.35 -1.93 -9.55
N SER A 403 -12.26 -1.04 -10.54
CA SER A 403 -11.88 -1.36 -11.91
C SER A 403 -10.37 -1.41 -12.11
N LEU A 404 -9.65 -0.50 -11.45
CA LEU A 404 -8.19 -0.51 -11.42
C LEU A 404 -7.67 -1.76 -10.71
N LEU A 405 -8.22 -2.09 -9.54
CA LEU A 405 -7.82 -3.30 -8.79
C LEU A 405 -8.13 -4.59 -9.56
N PHE A 406 -9.26 -4.63 -10.27
CA PHE A 406 -9.60 -5.75 -11.16
C PHE A 406 -8.59 -5.90 -12.31
N GLY A 407 -8.16 -4.78 -12.92
CA GLY A 407 -7.12 -4.79 -13.93
C GLY A 407 -5.76 -5.25 -13.40
N ILE A 408 -5.33 -4.71 -12.24
CA ILE A 408 -4.04 -5.06 -11.61
C ILE A 408 -3.97 -6.54 -11.25
N ALA A 409 -5.08 -7.17 -10.87
CA ALA A 409 -5.11 -8.60 -10.54
C ALA A 409 -4.64 -9.51 -11.69
N HIS A 410 -4.63 -9.00 -12.92
CA HIS A 410 -4.18 -9.70 -14.13
C HIS A 410 -2.67 -9.53 -14.41
N ILE A 411 -1.92 -8.83 -13.56
CA ILE A 411 -0.46 -8.65 -13.69
C ILE A 411 0.32 -9.98 -13.70
N HIS A 412 -0.26 -11.02 -13.11
CA HIS A 412 0.30 -12.36 -13.13
C HIS A 412 0.53 -12.90 -14.57
N HIS A 413 -0.26 -12.47 -15.56
CA HIS A 413 -0.03 -12.86 -16.95
C HIS A 413 1.28 -12.32 -17.51
N PHE A 414 1.67 -11.10 -17.11
CA PHE A 414 2.98 -10.54 -17.45
C PHE A 414 4.12 -11.33 -16.80
N TYR A 415 3.95 -11.67 -15.52
CA TYR A 415 4.92 -12.51 -14.80
C TYR A 415 5.10 -13.88 -15.47
N GLU A 416 4.00 -14.51 -15.88
CA GLU A 416 4.05 -15.80 -16.59
C GLU A 416 4.69 -15.67 -17.96
N TYR A 417 4.32 -14.66 -18.74
CA TYR A 417 4.88 -14.41 -20.05
C TYR A 417 6.39 -14.13 -19.98
N SER A 418 6.83 -13.27 -19.04
CA SER A 418 8.24 -12.93 -18.85
C SER A 418 9.09 -14.14 -18.42
N ARG A 419 8.49 -15.11 -17.71
CA ARG A 419 9.14 -16.38 -17.35
C ARG A 419 9.21 -17.36 -18.52
N SER A 420 8.14 -17.46 -19.31
CA SER A 420 8.09 -18.34 -20.48
C SER A 420 8.95 -17.83 -21.64
N TYR A 421 9.09 -16.51 -21.78
CA TYR A 421 9.77 -15.86 -22.91
C TYR A 421 10.71 -14.73 -22.43
N PRO A 422 11.82 -15.06 -21.73
CA PRO A 422 12.72 -14.06 -21.14
C PRO A 422 13.38 -13.13 -22.17
N GLY A 423 13.46 -13.53 -23.45
CA GLY A 423 14.00 -12.69 -24.53
C GLY A 423 13.01 -11.66 -25.12
N TYR A 424 11.72 -11.75 -24.81
CA TYR A 424 10.65 -10.94 -25.43
C TYR A 424 9.87 -10.11 -24.41
N ILE A 425 10.54 -9.61 -23.37
CA ILE A 425 9.89 -8.88 -22.26
C ILE A 425 9.13 -7.65 -22.75
N LYS A 426 9.64 -6.92 -23.76
CA LYS A 426 8.94 -5.75 -24.34
C LYS A 426 7.58 -6.12 -24.92
N THR A 427 7.49 -7.25 -25.65
CA THR A 427 6.25 -7.78 -26.20
C THR A 427 5.30 -8.22 -25.09
N GLY A 428 5.84 -8.86 -24.04
CA GLY A 428 5.09 -9.22 -22.84
C GLY A 428 4.49 -8.02 -22.12
N LEU A 429 5.27 -6.95 -21.96
CA LEU A 429 4.83 -5.72 -21.32
C LEU A 429 3.73 -5.03 -22.12
N LEU A 430 3.89 -4.93 -23.45
CA LEU A 430 2.88 -4.34 -24.32
C LEU A 430 1.58 -5.15 -24.30
N THR A 431 1.68 -6.49 -24.31
CA THR A 431 0.52 -7.39 -24.21
C THR A 431 -0.20 -7.21 -22.89
N TYR A 432 0.55 -7.09 -21.78
CA TYR A 432 -0.01 -6.82 -20.47
C TYR A 432 -0.67 -5.44 -20.39
N LEU A 433 -0.04 -4.36 -20.88
CA LEU A 433 -0.62 -3.03 -20.85
C LEU A 433 -1.94 -2.97 -21.63
N PHE A 434 -2.00 -3.65 -22.78
CA PHE A 434 -3.23 -3.79 -23.55
C PHE A 434 -4.30 -4.58 -22.76
N GLN A 435 -3.91 -5.71 -22.18
CA GLN A 435 -4.80 -6.51 -21.34
C GLN A 435 -5.31 -5.73 -20.14
N PHE A 436 -4.44 -5.02 -19.43
CA PHE A 436 -4.75 -4.17 -18.27
C PHE A 436 -5.76 -3.08 -18.65
N PHE A 437 -5.50 -2.33 -19.72
CA PHE A 437 -6.42 -1.29 -20.19
C PHE A 437 -7.80 -1.84 -20.49
N TYR A 438 -7.86 -2.94 -21.24
CA TYR A 438 -9.13 -3.58 -21.61
C TYR A 438 -9.87 -4.16 -20.41
N THR A 439 -9.17 -4.85 -19.50
CA THR A 439 -9.79 -5.43 -18.29
C THR A 439 -10.23 -4.34 -17.31
N THR A 440 -9.54 -3.21 -17.22
CA THR A 440 -9.98 -2.05 -16.43
C THR A 440 -11.25 -1.42 -17.02
N ILE A 441 -11.35 -1.23 -18.33
CA ILE A 441 -12.60 -0.73 -18.96
C ILE A 441 -13.76 -1.69 -18.72
N PHE A 442 -13.54 -2.99 -18.96
CA PHE A 442 -14.53 -4.03 -18.68
C PHE A 442 -14.93 -4.00 -17.20
N GLY A 443 -13.96 -3.85 -16.30
CA GLY A 443 -14.20 -3.74 -14.88
C GLY A 443 -15.05 -2.53 -14.49
N GLY A 444 -14.85 -1.39 -15.16
CA GLY A 444 -15.67 -0.18 -14.99
C GLY A 444 -17.11 -0.40 -15.39
N PHE A 445 -17.29 -1.01 -16.56
CA PHE A 445 -18.60 -1.37 -17.08
C PHE A 445 -19.34 -2.34 -16.16
N THR A 446 -18.69 -3.43 -15.70
CA THR A 446 -19.33 -4.40 -14.81
C THR A 446 -19.60 -3.84 -13.42
N SER A 447 -18.73 -2.99 -12.89
CA SER A 447 -18.94 -2.30 -11.61
C SER A 447 -20.13 -1.34 -11.67
N TYR A 448 -20.26 -0.58 -12.76
CA TYR A 448 -21.40 0.30 -13.00
C TYR A 448 -22.72 -0.49 -13.07
N LEU A 449 -22.77 -1.55 -13.88
CA LEU A 449 -23.95 -2.40 -13.99
C LEU A 449 -24.29 -3.10 -12.67
N TYR A 450 -23.28 -3.49 -11.88
CA TYR A 450 -23.48 -4.11 -10.57
C TYR A 450 -24.09 -3.12 -9.58
N LEU A 451 -23.57 -1.89 -9.52
CA LEU A 451 -24.12 -0.84 -8.64
C LEU A 451 -25.56 -0.47 -9.03
N TYR A 452 -25.87 -0.47 -10.32
CA TYR A 452 -27.21 -0.16 -10.84
C TYR A 452 -28.22 -1.29 -10.57
N ASN A 453 -27.86 -2.56 -10.82
CA ASN A 453 -28.79 -3.69 -10.74
C ASN A 453 -28.73 -4.47 -9.41
N GLN A 454 -27.63 -4.36 -8.66
CA GLN A 454 -27.29 -5.20 -7.49
C GLN A 454 -27.54 -6.70 -7.72
N ASN A 455 -27.14 -7.19 -8.89
CA ASN A 455 -27.39 -8.56 -9.32
C ASN A 455 -26.10 -9.20 -9.87
N LEU A 456 -25.47 -10.05 -9.06
CA LEU A 456 -24.25 -10.77 -9.40
C LEU A 456 -24.44 -11.65 -10.65
N TRP A 457 -25.57 -12.33 -10.77
CA TRP A 457 -25.83 -13.26 -11.88
C TRP A 457 -25.85 -12.56 -13.23
N SER A 458 -26.33 -11.32 -13.25
CA SER A 458 -26.32 -10.47 -14.44
C SER A 458 -24.89 -10.23 -14.93
N ILE A 459 -23.98 -9.91 -14.00
CA ILE A 459 -22.59 -9.60 -14.31
C ILE A 459 -21.80 -10.84 -14.70
N VAL A 460 -21.99 -11.95 -13.98
CA VAL A 460 -21.36 -13.23 -14.31
C VAL A 460 -21.78 -13.69 -15.71
N ALA A 461 -23.06 -13.54 -16.07
CA ALA A 461 -23.54 -13.87 -17.41
C ALA A 461 -22.91 -12.98 -18.50
N VAL A 462 -22.79 -11.67 -18.25
CA VAL A 462 -22.09 -10.74 -19.14
C VAL A 462 -20.63 -11.11 -19.30
N HIS A 463 -19.93 -11.43 -18.21
CA HIS A 463 -18.52 -11.83 -18.25
C HIS A 463 -18.34 -13.13 -19.04
N ILE A 464 -19.15 -14.16 -18.78
CA ILE A 464 -19.12 -15.42 -19.54
C ILE A 464 -19.37 -15.15 -21.04
N PHE A 465 -20.31 -14.26 -21.37
CA PHE A 465 -20.61 -13.90 -22.76
C PHE A 465 -19.44 -13.18 -23.44
N CYS A 466 -18.80 -12.22 -22.78
CA CYS A 466 -17.63 -11.53 -23.30
C CYS A 466 -16.45 -12.50 -23.50
N ASN A 467 -16.19 -13.39 -22.54
CA ASN A 467 -15.17 -14.44 -22.66
C ASN A 467 -15.51 -15.46 -23.75
N TRP A 468 -16.79 -15.62 -24.07
CA TRP A 468 -17.18 -16.46 -25.19
C TRP A 468 -16.90 -15.78 -26.53
N ILE A 469 -17.27 -14.51 -26.71
CA ILE A 469 -17.08 -13.78 -27.98
C ILE A 469 -15.61 -13.48 -28.27
N GLU A 470 -14.80 -13.29 -27.22
CA GLU A 470 -13.40 -12.87 -27.29
C GLU A 470 -13.24 -11.47 -27.92
N PHE A 471 -12.01 -10.93 -27.92
CA PHE A 471 -11.77 -9.61 -28.47
C PHE A 471 -11.98 -9.60 -30.00
N PRO A 472 -12.64 -8.57 -30.57
CA PRO A 472 -12.79 -8.46 -32.01
C PRO A 472 -11.43 -8.42 -32.69
N GLN A 473 -11.16 -9.34 -33.62
CA GLN A 473 -9.94 -9.29 -34.42
C GLN A 473 -9.94 -7.96 -35.22
N LEU A 474 -9.07 -7.04 -34.84
CA LEU A 474 -8.85 -5.76 -35.53
C LEU A 474 -8.03 -5.91 -36.83
N TYR A 475 -7.56 -7.13 -37.10
CA TYR A 475 -6.88 -7.49 -38.32
C TYR A 475 -7.71 -8.52 -39.10
N GLY A 476 -7.68 -8.38 -40.41
CA GLY A 476 -8.32 -9.29 -41.36
C GLY A 476 -7.79 -8.99 -42.75
N LEU A 477 -7.61 -10.03 -43.55
CA LEU A 477 -7.32 -9.86 -44.98
C LEU A 477 -8.50 -9.13 -45.61
N VAL A 478 -8.30 -7.85 -45.93
CA VAL A 478 -9.01 -7.23 -47.04
C VAL A 478 -8.42 -7.92 -48.26
N ASP A 479 -9.16 -8.82 -48.88
CA ASP A 479 -8.78 -9.43 -50.16
C ASP A 479 -8.56 -8.29 -51.17
N ASN A 480 -7.32 -7.81 -51.30
CA ASN A 480 -6.71 -7.14 -52.47
C ASN A 480 -5.33 -6.52 -52.19
N SER A 481 -4.40 -7.21 -51.53
CA SER A 481 -2.99 -6.81 -51.65
C SER A 481 -2.03 -8.00 -51.59
N LYS A 482 -1.19 -8.09 -52.63
CA LYS A 482 -0.15 -9.08 -52.89
C LYS A 482 1.03 -9.05 -51.89
N PHE A 483 0.76 -8.96 -50.59
CA PHE A 483 1.81 -9.02 -49.56
C PHE A 483 1.50 -10.16 -48.58
N LYS A 484 2.22 -11.27 -48.74
CA LYS A 484 2.31 -12.34 -47.75
C LYS A 484 3.18 -11.86 -46.60
N THR A 485 2.60 -11.64 -45.42
CA THR A 485 3.36 -11.55 -44.16
C THR A 485 3.64 -12.95 -43.61
N PRO A 486 4.87 -13.26 -43.17
CA PRO A 486 5.20 -14.55 -42.59
C PRO A 486 4.79 -14.59 -41.10
N LEU A 487 4.51 -15.82 -40.63
CA LEU A 487 4.39 -16.26 -39.24
C LEU A 487 3.01 -16.14 -38.58
N THR A 488 2.22 -17.18 -38.82
CA THR A 488 1.23 -17.73 -37.90
C THR A 488 1.91 -18.50 -36.77
N GLN A 489 1.72 -18.08 -35.51
CA GLN A 489 1.52 -19.03 -34.41
C GLN A 489 0.33 -18.58 -33.55
N PRO A 490 -0.53 -19.52 -33.12
CA PRO A 490 -1.78 -19.22 -32.44
C PRO A 490 -1.54 -18.78 -30.99
N PHE A 491 -2.33 -17.80 -30.57
CA PHE A 491 -2.48 -17.29 -29.21
C PHE A 491 -3.01 -18.33 -28.23
#